data_AF-A0A7V5UJB8-F1
#
_entry.id   AF-A0A7V5UJB8-F1
#
_cell.length_a   1.000
_cell.length_b   1.000
_cell.length_c   1.000
_cell.angle_alpha   90.00
_cell.angle_beta   90.00
_cell.angle_gamma   90.00
#
_symmetry.space_group_name_H-M   'P 1'
#
loop_
_entity.id
_entity.type
_entity.pdbx_description
1 polymer ?
#
loop_
_entity_poly.entity_id
_entity_poly.type
_entity_poly.pdbx_seq_one_letter_code
_entity_poly.pdbx_strand_id
1 'polypeptide(L)' 'MKRIACVLILVGAVSHIAAAADPGSTFRLFVAPNGNDQWSGTLPSPNDSKTDGPFATLQRARDA' A
#
# COMPACT_ATOMS: atom_id res chain seq x y z
N MET A 1 44.90 -27.15 6.83
CA MET A 1 44.66 -25.93 6.03
C MET A 1 43.50 -26.02 5.04
N LYS A 2 42.99 -27.20 4.65
CA LYS A 2 41.85 -27.35 3.72
C LYS A 2 40.45 -27.50 4.36
N ARG A 3 40.35 -27.73 5.68
CA ARG A 3 39.05 -27.89 6.40
C ARG A 3 38.53 -26.58 7.03
N ILE A 4 39.41 -25.62 7.28
CA ILE A 4 39.08 -24.31 7.86
C ILE A 4 38.33 -23.44 6.83
N ALA A 5 38.63 -23.62 5.53
CA ALA A 5 37.93 -22.95 4.44
C ALA A 5 36.46 -23.38 4.28
N CYS A 6 36.05 -24.56 4.74
CA CYS A 6 34.66 -25.02 4.66
C CYS A 6 33.76 -24.40 5.74
N VAL A 7 34.30 -24.05 6.90
CA VAL A 7 33.51 -23.56 8.05
C VAL A 7 33.24 -22.06 7.95
N LEU A 8 34.08 -21.29 7.26
CA LEU A 8 33.91 -19.83 7.12
C LEU A 8 32.93 -19.39 6.02
N ILE A 9 32.42 -20.31 5.21
CA ILE A 9 31.52 -19.98 4.09
C ILE A 9 30.04 -19.98 4.51
N LEU A 10 29.69 -20.51 5.69
CA LEU A 10 28.28 -20.77 6.02
C LEU A 10 27.54 -19.67 6.82
N VAL A 11 28.20 -18.58 7.23
CA VAL A 11 27.61 -17.59 8.16
C VAL A 11 27.29 -16.23 7.50
N GLY A 12 27.64 -16.04 6.22
CA GLY A 12 27.70 -14.69 5.62
C GLY A 12 26.52 -14.21 4.78
N ALA A 13 25.46 -15.00 4.57
CA ALA A 13 24.39 -14.63 3.64
C ALA A 13 23.01 -14.66 4.29
N VAL A 14 22.77 -13.78 5.28
CA VAL A 14 21.41 -13.33 5.55
C VAL A 14 21.02 -12.43 4.38
N SER A 15 20.41 -13.01 3.37
CA SER A 15 19.77 -12.30 2.27
C SER A 15 18.66 -11.43 2.86
N HIS A 16 18.94 -10.16 3.10
CA HIS A 16 17.89 -9.16 3.30
C HIS A 16 17.11 -9.06 1.98
N ILE A 17 15.96 -9.73 1.91
CA ILE A 17 14.94 -9.41 0.92
C ILE A 17 14.48 -7.99 1.27
N ALA A 18 15.13 -6.99 0.67
CA ALA A 18 14.58 -5.65 0.60
C ALA A 18 13.39 -5.76 -0.36
N ALA A 19 12.18 -5.82 0.18
CA ALA A 19 10.98 -5.59 -0.63
C ALA A 19 11.14 -4.20 -1.24
N ALA A 20 11.41 -4.15 -2.54
CA ALA A 20 11.44 -2.91 -3.29
C ALA A 20 10.03 -2.32 -3.21
N ALA A 21 9.82 -1.38 -2.29
CA ALA A 21 8.61 -0.58 -2.25
C ALA A 21 8.56 0.16 -3.60
N ASP A 22 7.53 -0.14 -4.40
CA ASP A 22 7.35 0.45 -5.73
C ASP A 22 7.15 1.97 -5.55
N PRO A 23 8.14 2.83 -5.89
CA PRO A 23 8.07 4.25 -5.58
C PRO A 23 6.97 4.99 -6.37
N GLY A 24 6.22 4.27 -7.22
CA GLY A 24 5.15 4.79 -8.06
C GLY A 24 3.72 4.48 -7.59
N SER A 25 3.50 3.67 -6.55
CA SER A 25 2.13 3.36 -6.08
C SER A 25 1.56 4.52 -5.26
N THR A 26 1.18 5.60 -5.95
CA THR A 26 0.47 6.73 -5.34
C THR A 26 -0.97 6.32 -5.07
N PHE A 27 -1.31 6.06 -3.82
CA PHE A 27 -2.69 5.85 -3.40
C PHE A 27 -3.44 7.19 -3.38
N ARG A 28 -4.45 7.34 -4.24
CA ARG A 28 -5.27 8.55 -4.35
C ARG A 28 -6.68 8.27 -3.87
N LEU A 29 -7.15 9.12 -2.95
CA LEU A 29 -8.51 9.11 -2.44
C LEU A 29 -9.20 10.44 -2.76
N PHE A 30 -10.52 10.38 -2.95
CA PHE A 30 -11.38 11.53 -3.26
C PHE A 30 -12.36 11.78 -2.12
N VAL A 31 -12.64 13.06 -1.87
CA VAL A 31 -13.59 13.53 -0.84
C VAL A 31 -14.51 14.57 -1.47
N ALA A 32 -15.81 14.43 -1.24
CA ALA A 32 -16.81 15.38 -1.74
C ALA A 32 -18.01 15.49 -0.78
N PRO A 33 -18.69 16.66 -0.70
CA PRO A 33 -19.85 16.84 0.18
C PRO A 33 -21.02 15.88 -0.10
N ASN A 34 -21.13 15.36 -1.31
CA ASN A 34 -22.12 14.37 -1.74
C ASN A 34 -21.61 12.91 -1.68
N GLY A 35 -20.48 12.68 -1.00
CA GLY A 35 -19.87 11.36 -0.82
C GLY A 35 -20.54 10.50 0.26
N ASN A 36 -19.94 9.35 0.52
CA ASN A 36 -20.35 8.43 1.59
C ASN A 36 -19.12 7.73 2.19
N ASP A 37 -18.98 7.75 3.51
CA ASP A 37 -17.84 7.15 4.22
C ASP A 37 -17.84 5.60 4.22
N GLN A 38 -18.89 4.98 3.68
CA GLN A 38 -18.92 3.54 3.39
C GLN A 38 -18.43 3.16 1.98
N TRP A 39 -18.17 4.13 1.10
CA TRP A 39 -17.63 3.88 -0.24
C TRP A 39 -16.11 3.65 -0.20
N SER A 40 -15.50 3.35 -1.35
CA SER A 40 -14.06 3.10 -1.45
C SER A 40 -13.23 4.38 -1.42
N GLY A 41 -13.80 5.52 -1.82
CA GLY A 41 -13.06 6.78 -1.98
C GLY A 41 -12.14 6.78 -3.21
N THR A 42 -12.14 5.74 -4.03
CA THR A 42 -11.22 5.60 -5.19
C THR A 42 -11.77 6.22 -6.48
N LEU A 43 -13.06 6.59 -6.49
CA LEU A 43 -13.72 7.25 -7.61
C LEU A 43 -13.94 8.74 -7.33
N PRO A 44 -13.68 9.63 -8.31
CA PRO A 44 -13.87 11.08 -8.14
C PRO A 44 -15.34 11.50 -8.06
N SER A 45 -16.26 10.65 -8.52
CA SER A 45 -17.71 10.86 -8.52
C SER A 45 -18.43 9.57 -8.16
N PRO A 46 -19.66 9.64 -7.63
CA PRO A 46 -20.48 8.45 -7.45
C PRO A 46 -20.62 7.67 -8.76
N ASN A 47 -20.58 6.34 -8.67
CA ASN A 47 -20.89 5.47 -9.80
C ASN A 47 -22.40 5.48 -10.11
N ASP A 48 -22.79 4.97 -11.28
CA ASP A 48 -24.19 5.00 -11.74
C ASP A 48 -25.15 4.29 -10.77
N SER A 49 -24.68 3.22 -10.12
CA SER A 49 -25.45 2.48 -9.12
C SER A 49 -25.49 3.13 -7.74
N LYS A 50 -24.75 4.23 -7.52
CA LYS A 50 -24.57 4.92 -6.23
C LYS A 50 -24.12 4.00 -5.10
N THR A 51 -23.29 3.01 -5.43
CA THR A 51 -22.73 2.04 -4.49
C THR A 51 -21.26 2.31 -4.18
N ASP A 52 -20.63 3.21 -4.93
CA ASP A 52 -19.25 3.63 -4.73
C ASP A 52 -19.05 5.06 -5.21
N GLY A 53 -17.97 5.72 -4.78
CA GLY A 53 -17.73 7.14 -5.00
C GLY A 53 -16.69 7.72 -4.04
N PRO A 54 -16.65 9.06 -3.90
CA PRO A 54 -15.77 9.73 -2.95
C PRO A 54 -16.24 9.52 -1.50
N PHE A 55 -15.32 9.61 -0.54
CA PHE A 55 -15.70 9.71 0.87
C PHE A 55 -16.47 11.01 1.15
N ALA A 56 -17.28 11.03 2.20
CA ALA A 56 -17.97 12.22 2.66
C ALA A 56 -17.06 13.12 3.50
N THR A 57 -16.10 12.53 4.22
CA THR A 57 -15.25 13.24 5.18
C THR A 57 -13.76 13.10 4.91
N LEU A 58 -13.01 14.16 5.25
CA LEU A 58 -11.53 14.11 5.24
C LEU A 58 -10.98 13.14 6.28
N GLN A 59 -11.68 12.97 7.42
CA GLN A 59 -11.26 12.03 8.45
C GLN A 59 -11.25 10.60 7.90
N ARG A 60 -12.33 10.18 7.21
CA ARG A 60 -12.37 8.85 6.62
C ARG A 60 -11.26 8.65 5.59
N ALA A 61 -10.96 9.64 4.76
CA ALA A 61 -9.88 9.58 3.77
C ALA A 61 -8.48 9.43 4.40
N ARG A 62 -8.27 9.99 5.60
CA ARG A 62 -7.01 9.84 6.34
C ARG A 62 -6.87 8.47 7.00
N ASP A 63 -7.98 7.92 7.48
CA ASP A 63 -8.01 6.68 8.24
C ASP A 63 -8.10 5.42 7.34
N ALA A 64 -8.28 5.61 6.02
CA ALA A 64 -8.44 4.56 5.01
C ALA A 64 -7.12 3.90 4.55
#